data_AF-A0A963I8K7-F1
#
_entry.id   AF-A0A963I8K7-F1
#
_cell.length_a   1.000
_cell.length_b   1.000
_cell.length_c   1.000
_cell.angle_alpha   90.00
_cell.angle_beta   90.00
_cell.angle_gamma   90.00
#
_symmetry.space_group_name_H-M   'P 1'
#
loop_
_entity.id
_entity.type
_entity.pdbx_description
1 polymer ?
#
loop_
_entity_poly.entity_id
_entity_poly.type
_entity_poly.pdbx_seq_one_letter_code
_entity_poly.pdbx_strand_id
1 'polypeptide(L)'
;MKITSLLGALALGALAAHPVLASNVKVTPLGGQDGEFCVLDRALIFEDPNGTRLLYDPGRTVAGADDPRLGKIDVVLVSHMHGDHVGDKHTQAPNAGACDKPDMSVSAAPNTLAVN
;
A
#
# COMPACT_ATOMS: atom_id res chain seq x y z
N MET A 1 -16.22 22.67 -53.00
CA MET A 1 -16.78 21.54 -52.24
C MET A 1 -15.68 20.61 -51.68
N LYS A 2 -14.62 21.16 -51.06
CA LYS A 2 -13.55 20.37 -50.41
C LYS A 2 -13.04 20.96 -49.09
N ILE A 3 -13.34 22.23 -48.80
CA ILE A 3 -12.86 22.93 -47.59
C ILE A 3 -13.81 22.71 -46.40
N THR A 4 -15.12 22.54 -46.63
CA THR A 4 -16.12 22.31 -45.56
C THR A 4 -15.98 20.95 -44.88
N SER A 5 -15.49 19.91 -45.56
CA SER A 5 -15.27 18.59 -44.95
C SER A 5 -14.06 18.52 -44.01
N LEU A 6 -13.05 19.40 -44.15
CA LEU A 6 -11.90 19.41 -43.25
C LEU A 6 -12.23 20.00 -41.86
N LEU A 7 -13.12 20.99 -41.79
CA LEU A 7 -13.53 21.59 -40.51
C LEU A 7 -14.39 20.65 -39.66
N GLY A 8 -15.23 19.81 -40.28
CA GLY A 8 -16.05 18.83 -39.56
C GLY A 8 -15.23 17.70 -38.92
N ALA A 9 -14.16 17.26 -39.58
CA ALA A 9 -13.28 16.21 -39.06
C ALA A 9 -12.43 16.69 -37.87
N LEU A 10 -12.02 17.97 -37.85
CA LEU A 10 -11.22 18.54 -36.77
C LEU A 10 -12.04 18.74 -35.48
N ALA A 11 -13.33 19.09 -35.60
CA ALA A 11 -14.22 19.26 -34.46
C ALA A 11 -14.55 17.93 -33.76
N LEU A 12 -14.63 16.82 -34.50
CA LEU A 12 -14.89 15.48 -33.93
C LEU A 12 -13.65 14.90 -33.21
N GLY A 13 -12.44 15.25 -33.64
CA GLY A 13 -11.19 14.80 -33.00
C GLY A 13 -10.92 15.48 -31.65
N ALA A 14 -11.32 16.74 -31.48
CA ALA A 14 -11.13 17.47 -30.22
C ALA A 14 -12.06 16.99 -29.09
N LEU A 15 -13.23 16.44 -29.42
CA LEU A 15 -14.18 15.87 -28.45
C LEU A 15 -13.76 14.48 -27.94
N ALA A 16 -12.77 13.82 -28.57
CA ALA A 16 -12.27 12.52 -28.15
C ALA A 16 -11.18 12.60 -27.07
N ALA A 17 -10.58 13.78 -26.84
CA ALA A 17 -9.58 14.00 -25.80
C ALA A 17 -10.26 14.11 -24.43
N HIS A 18 -10.63 12.97 -23.85
CA HIS A 18 -11.02 12.92 -22.45
C HIS A 18 -9.78 13.27 -21.62
N PRO A 19 -9.83 14.26 -20.73
CA PRO A 19 -8.76 14.44 -19.77
C PRO A 19 -8.69 13.15 -18.94
N VAL A 20 -7.61 12.38 -19.09
CA VAL A 20 -7.25 11.37 -18.10
C VAL A 20 -6.85 12.16 -16.86
N LEU A 21 -7.83 12.42 -16.00
CA LEU A 21 -7.54 12.84 -14.64
C LEU A 21 -6.84 11.64 -14.00
N ALA A 22 -5.53 11.77 -13.79
CA ALA A 22 -4.78 10.78 -13.03
C ALA A 22 -5.50 10.58 -11.70
N SER A 23 -6.03 9.37 -11.51
CA SER A 23 -6.71 9.03 -10.28
C SER A 23 -5.63 8.75 -9.21
N ASN A 24 -5.82 9.31 -8.02
CA ASN A 24 -4.81 9.24 -6.97
C ASN A 24 -4.77 7.85 -6.34
N VAL A 25 -3.57 7.33 -6.10
CA VAL A 25 -3.37 6.17 -5.21
C VAL A 25 -3.39 6.66 -3.78
N LYS A 26 -4.18 6.02 -2.93
CA LYS A 26 -4.15 6.30 -1.49
C LYS A 26 -3.03 5.48 -0.86
N VAL A 27 -2.10 6.17 -0.19
CA VAL A 27 -1.00 5.55 0.57
C VAL A 27 -1.33 5.64 2.06
N THR A 28 -1.37 4.51 2.73
CA THR A 28 -1.65 4.42 4.17
C THR A 28 -0.48 3.76 4.89
N PRO A 29 0.31 4.50 5.68
CA PRO A 29 1.35 3.89 6.50
C PRO A 29 0.74 3.09 7.65
N LEU A 30 1.27 1.88 7.86
CA LEU A 30 0.93 1.01 8.98
C LEU A 30 2.07 1.00 10.00
N GLY A 31 2.43 2.20 10.45
CA GLY A 31 3.47 2.40 11.44
C GLY A 31 3.16 1.71 12.77
N GLY A 32 4.18 1.56 13.62
CA GLY A 32 4.01 0.99 14.94
C GLY A 32 3.19 1.88 15.88
N GLN A 33 3.28 3.21 15.70
CA GLN A 33 2.66 4.23 16.55
C GLN A 33 1.76 5.16 15.74
N ASP A 34 0.60 5.52 16.28
CA ASP A 34 -0.37 6.39 15.60
C ASP A 34 0.19 7.81 15.39
N GLY A 35 0.09 8.30 14.16
CA GLY A 35 0.55 9.64 13.78
C GLY A 35 2.04 9.76 13.51
N GLU A 36 2.81 8.70 13.73
CA GLU A 36 4.27 8.68 13.56
C GLU A 36 4.70 7.82 12.37
N PHE A 37 5.95 8.04 11.92
CA PHE A 37 6.64 7.14 11.01
C PHE A 37 8.02 6.82 11.57
N CYS A 38 8.07 5.75 12.36
CA CYS A 38 9.20 5.36 13.19
C CYS A 38 10.29 4.65 12.39
N VAL A 39 11.49 4.54 12.99
CA VAL A 39 12.69 4.04 12.29
C VAL A 39 12.54 2.59 11.77
N LEU A 40 11.65 1.79 12.35
CA LEU A 40 11.37 0.41 11.94
C LEU A 40 10.05 0.25 11.18
N ASP A 41 9.34 1.34 10.89
CA ASP A 41 8.13 1.28 10.09
C ASP A 41 8.49 0.99 8.64
N ARG A 42 7.83 -0.01 8.06
CA ARG A 42 8.03 -0.46 6.67
C ARG A 42 6.71 -0.59 5.92
N ALA A 43 5.70 -1.06 6.65
CA ALA A 43 4.42 -1.42 6.08
C ALA A 43 3.65 -0.21 5.56
N LEU A 44 3.29 -0.28 4.28
CA LEU A 44 2.41 0.68 3.61
C LEU A 44 1.32 -0.08 2.86
N ILE A 45 0.09 0.41 2.91
CA ILE A 45 -0.97 -0.02 1.99
C ILE A 45 -1.07 1.00 0.86
N PHE A 46 -0.98 0.51 -0.37
CA PHE A 46 -1.33 1.25 -1.57
C PHE A 46 -2.72 0.79 -2.03
N GLU A 47 -3.66 1.72 -2.13
CA GLU A 47 -5.00 1.46 -2.62
C GLU A 47 -5.22 2.18 -3.94
N ASP A 48 -5.39 1.39 -5.00
CA ASP A 48 -5.70 1.87 -6.35
C ASP A 48 -7.16 2.37 -6.40
N PRO A 49 -7.47 3.37 -7.25
CA PRO A 49 -8.84 3.83 -7.51
C PRO A 49 -9.86 2.75 -7.85
N ASN A 50 -9.44 1.60 -8.39
CA ASN A 50 -10.32 0.46 -8.65
C ASN A 50 -10.61 -0.41 -7.41
N GLY A 51 -10.04 -0.08 -6.25
CA GLY A 51 -10.19 -0.79 -4.97
C GLY A 51 -9.16 -1.89 -4.72
N THR A 52 -8.19 -2.11 -5.62
CA THR A 52 -7.09 -3.07 -5.40
C THR A 52 -6.17 -2.56 -4.29
N ARG A 53 -5.85 -3.42 -3.33
CA ARG A 53 -5.03 -3.07 -2.17
C ARG A 53 -3.76 -3.92 -2.12
N LEU A 54 -2.62 -3.24 -2.18
CA LEU A 54 -1.29 -3.83 -2.07
C LEU A 54 -0.70 -3.51 -0.69
N LEU A 55 -0.23 -4.53 0.03
CA LEU A 55 0.59 -4.38 1.22
C LEU A 55 2.07 -4.44 0.83
N TYR A 56 2.79 -3.34 1.00
CA TYR A 56 4.21 -3.24 0.75
C TYR A 56 4.97 -3.47 2.05
N ASP A 57 5.90 -4.43 2.05
CA ASP A 57 6.74 -4.80 3.20
C ASP A 57 5.96 -4.90 4.52
N PRO A 58 5.21 -5.99 4.77
CA PRO A 58 4.41 -6.14 6.00
C PRO A 58 5.23 -5.89 7.26
N GLY A 59 6.54 -6.17 7.18
CA GLY A 59 7.52 -5.83 8.20
C GLY A 59 7.09 -6.33 9.56
N ARG A 60 7.50 -5.62 10.61
CA ARG A 60 7.26 -6.07 11.99
C ARG A 60 6.19 -5.26 12.74
N THR A 61 5.67 -4.21 12.11
CA THR A 61 4.71 -3.28 12.74
C THR A 61 3.24 -3.62 12.45
N VAL A 62 3.00 -4.53 11.51
CA VAL A 62 1.68 -5.16 11.29
C VAL A 62 1.46 -6.24 12.34
N ALA A 63 0.37 -6.16 13.10
CA ALA A 63 0.07 -7.04 14.22
C ALA A 63 -0.48 -8.42 13.80
N GLY A 64 0.23 -9.09 12.89
CA GLY A 64 -0.19 -10.37 12.32
C GLY A 64 -1.34 -10.25 11.30
N ALA A 65 -1.84 -11.40 10.86
CA ALA A 65 -2.91 -11.47 9.84
C ALA A 65 -4.24 -10.85 10.31
N ASP A 66 -4.48 -10.84 11.62
CA ASP A 66 -5.71 -10.30 12.24
C ASP A 66 -5.61 -8.80 12.56
N ASP A 67 -4.54 -8.11 12.14
CA ASP A 67 -4.41 -6.67 12.35
C ASP A 67 -5.61 -5.94 11.70
N PRO A 68 -6.45 -5.25 12.50
CA PRO A 68 -7.70 -4.69 12.01
C PRO A 68 -7.50 -3.58 10.97
N ARG A 69 -6.28 -3.04 10.84
CA ARG A 69 -5.92 -2.03 9.85
C ARG A 69 -5.76 -2.60 8.44
N LEU A 70 -5.53 -3.92 8.32
CA LEU A 70 -5.29 -4.58 7.04
C LEU A 70 -6.53 -4.62 6.17
N GLY A 71 -7.67 -5.08 6.70
CA GLY A 71 -8.84 -5.40 5.87
C GLY A 71 -8.49 -6.39 4.74
N LYS A 72 -9.13 -6.28 3.58
CA LYS A 72 -8.80 -7.10 2.40
C LYS A 72 -7.51 -6.61 1.72
N ILE A 73 -6.50 -7.46 1.62
CA ILE A 73 -5.28 -7.23 0.83
C ILE A 73 -5.28 -8.18 -0.36
N ASP A 74 -5.05 -7.63 -1.56
CA ASP A 74 -5.04 -8.40 -2.81
C ASP A 74 -3.63 -8.89 -3.16
N VAL A 75 -2.61 -8.08 -2.86
CA VAL A 75 -1.22 -8.37 -3.21
C VAL A 75 -0.33 -8.01 -2.04
N VAL A 76 0.62 -8.88 -1.71
CA VAL A 76 1.74 -8.54 -0.84
C VAL A 76 2.98 -8.36 -1.71
N LEU A 77 3.61 -7.19 -1.63
CA LEU A 77 4.86 -6.90 -2.31
C LEU A 77 5.97 -6.74 -1.28
N VAL A 78 6.95 -7.63 -1.35
CA VAL A 78 8.16 -7.58 -0.53
C VAL A 78 9.29 -6.99 -1.35
N SER A 79 9.91 -5.92 -0.85
CA SER A 79 11.04 -5.26 -1.50
C SER A 79 12.29 -6.13 -1.50
N HIS A 80 12.59 -6.79 -0.38
CA HIS A 80 13.65 -7.78 -0.23
C HIS A 80 13.47 -8.66 1.03
N MET A 81 14.25 -9.73 1.14
CA MET A 81 13.99 -10.83 2.09
C MET A 81 14.59 -10.66 3.50
N HIS A 82 14.83 -9.43 3.96
CA HIS A 82 15.20 -9.22 5.37
C HIS A 82 13.97 -9.35 6.28
N GLY A 83 14.19 -9.84 7.51
CA GLY A 83 13.13 -10.08 8.48
C GLY A 83 12.27 -8.86 8.78
N ASP A 84 12.85 -7.66 8.79
CA ASP A 84 12.12 -6.42 9.00
C ASP A 84 11.26 -5.96 7.80
N HIS A 85 11.38 -6.64 6.65
CA HIS A 85 10.56 -6.40 5.45
C HIS A 85 9.50 -7.50 5.27
N VAL A 86 9.90 -8.77 5.37
CA VAL A 86 8.98 -9.92 5.25
C VAL A 86 8.12 -10.14 6.49
N GLY A 87 8.54 -9.59 7.63
CA GLY A 87 7.90 -9.82 8.92
C GLY A 87 8.26 -11.18 9.52
N ASP A 88 9.51 -11.36 9.93
CA ASP A 88 9.96 -12.55 10.69
C ASP A 88 9.37 -12.63 12.11
N LYS A 89 8.99 -11.47 12.65
CA LYS A 89 8.33 -11.26 13.93
C LYS A 89 7.46 -10.00 13.85
N HIS A 90 6.59 -9.79 14.81
CA HIS A 90 5.74 -8.61 14.85
C HIS A 90 5.33 -8.15 16.25
N THR A 91 4.79 -6.94 16.29
CA THR A 91 4.10 -6.37 17.45
C THR A 91 2.85 -7.18 17.81
N GLN A 92 2.54 -7.32 19.09
CA GLN A 92 1.33 -7.98 19.56
C GLN A 92 0.05 -7.22 19.17
N ALA A 93 0.12 -5.89 19.09
CA ALA A 93 -0.99 -5.01 18.72
C ALA A 93 -0.48 -3.69 18.13
N PRO A 94 -1.32 -2.94 17.38
CA PRO A 94 -1.02 -1.55 17.04
C PRO A 94 -0.71 -0.74 18.31
N ASN A 95 0.25 0.19 18.25
CA ASN A 95 0.73 1.01 19.37
C ASN A 95 1.43 0.24 20.52
N ALA A 96 1.72 -1.06 20.40
CA ALA A 96 2.49 -1.73 21.44
C ALA A 96 3.98 -1.35 21.39
N GLY A 97 4.55 -1.02 22.56
CA GLY A 97 5.91 -0.49 22.69
C GLY A 97 5.95 1.03 22.47
N ALA A 98 7.07 1.52 21.95
CA ALA A 98 7.30 2.94 21.65
C ALA A 98 7.98 3.10 20.28
N CYS A 99 8.04 4.32 19.75
CA CYS A 99 8.61 4.58 18.42
C CYS A 99 10.09 4.18 18.28
N ASP A 100 10.88 4.42 19.32
CA ASP A 100 12.30 4.06 19.42
C ASP A 100 12.53 2.63 19.95
N LYS A 101 11.49 2.01 20.52
CA LYS A 101 11.52 0.68 21.10
C LYS A 101 10.19 -0.05 20.87
N PRO A 102 9.87 -0.42 19.62
CA PRO A 102 8.59 -1.04 19.31
C PRO A 102 8.53 -2.46 19.86
N ASP A 103 7.32 -2.92 20.18
CA ASP A 103 7.10 -4.33 20.49
C ASP A 103 7.29 -5.19 19.24
N MET A 104 8.04 -6.28 19.38
CA MET A 104 8.37 -7.23 18.32
C MET A 104 8.41 -8.65 18.90
N SER A 105 7.53 -8.93 19.86
CA SER A 105 7.58 -10.11 20.72
C SER A 105 6.98 -11.37 20.09
N VAL A 106 6.17 -11.23 19.04
CA VAL A 106 5.48 -12.37 18.42
C VAL A 106 6.29 -12.89 17.24
N SER A 107 6.68 -14.16 17.24
CA SER A 107 7.37 -14.79 16.11
C SER A 107 6.39 -15.12 14.98
N ALA A 108 6.72 -14.77 13.74
CA ALA A 108 6.01 -15.19 12.53
C ALA A 108 6.82 -16.19 11.69
N ALA A 109 8.10 -16.40 12.00
CA ALA A 109 8.90 -17.46 11.39
C ALA A 109 8.31 -18.86 11.70
N PRO A 110 8.43 -19.83 10.78
CA PRO A 110 9.15 -19.75 9.50
C PRO A 110 8.36 -19.09 8.36
N ASN A 111 7.06 -18.87 8.51
CA ASN A 111 6.19 -18.42 7.41
C ASN A 111 6.38 -16.95 7.06
N THR A 112 6.67 -16.10 8.06
CA THR A 112 6.67 -14.63 7.97
C THR A 112 5.27 -14.04 7.78
N LEU A 113 5.14 -12.73 7.66
CA LEU A 113 3.88 -12.04 7.34
C LEU A 113 3.63 -11.91 5.83
N ALA A 114 4.57 -12.37 4.99
CA ALA A 114 4.49 -12.26 3.54
C ALA A 114 3.79 -13.44 2.86
N VAL A 115 3.42 -14.49 3.61
CA VAL A 115 2.69 -15.65 3.09
C VAL A 115 1.52 -15.92 4.04
N ASN A 116 0.30 -15.87 3.51
CA ASN A 116 -0.91 -16.28 4.21
C ASN A 116 -1.63 -17.31 3.34
#